data_AF-A0A3B1ATF8-F1
#
_entry.id   AF-A0A3B1ATF8-F1
#
_cell.length_a   1.000
_cell.length_b   1.000
_cell.length_c   1.000
_cell.angle_alpha   90.00
_cell.angle_beta   90.00
_cell.angle_gamma   90.00
#
_symmetry.space_group_name_H-M   'P 1'
#
loop_
_entity.id
_entity.type
_entity.pdbx_description
1 polymer ?
#
loop_
_entity_poly.entity_id
_entity_poly.type
_entity_poly.pdbx_seq_one_letter_code
_entity_poly.pdbx_strand_id
1 'polypeptide(L)'
;MKLTDNEIRDINRHLEAGKSLPEKYRFLLFEDKKGKGKKQNSIAIELTDFSVFYSQDAVDADSNLKNKKSKVIVDKGKEVKISKDKDGIVSREVLTKKWTDWINYWSVDFDFESKREILRVRNAESGEIEEVWTGDYVFENEWQSFRTKKDRSLELKSAFMECIPGRRKVAVKVVDIFGNDTMKIIEVTV
;
A
#
# COMPACT_ATOMS: atom_id res chain seq x y z
N MET A 1 -0.76 -17.80 22.56
CA MET A 1 -2.02 -17.90 23.32
C MET A 1 -3.10 -18.38 22.35
N LYS A 2 -4.00 -19.31 22.74
CA LYS A 2 -5.10 -19.76 21.85
C LYS A 2 -6.37 -18.98 22.20
N LEU A 3 -6.97 -18.34 21.20
CA LEU A 3 -8.26 -17.65 21.32
C LEU A 3 -9.38 -18.67 21.57
N THR A 4 -10.39 -18.25 22.31
CA THR A 4 -11.61 -19.02 22.52
C THR A 4 -12.55 -18.90 21.32
N ASP A 5 -13.43 -19.88 21.10
CA ASP A 5 -14.36 -19.89 19.97
C ASP A 5 -15.29 -18.67 19.93
N ASN A 6 -15.62 -18.12 21.10
CA ASN A 6 -16.41 -16.88 21.20
C ASN A 6 -15.62 -15.65 20.72
N GLU A 7 -14.32 -15.57 21.00
CA GLU A 7 -13.48 -14.46 20.55
C GLU A 7 -13.25 -14.52 19.04
N ILE A 8 -13.04 -15.72 18.48
CA ILE A 8 -12.90 -15.92 17.03
C ILE A 8 -14.18 -15.47 16.30
N ARG A 9 -15.34 -15.84 16.84
CA ARG A 9 -16.64 -15.49 16.26
C ARG A 9 -16.94 -13.98 16.34
N ASP A 10 -16.51 -13.34 17.43
CA ASP A 10 -16.67 -11.90 17.61
C ASP A 10 -15.74 -11.11 16.67
N ILE A 11 -14.50 -11.59 16.46
CA ILE A 11 -13.55 -11.04 15.48
C ILE A 11 -14.12 -11.15 14.06
N ASN A 12 -14.60 -12.32 13.65
CA ASN A 12 -15.16 -12.53 12.32
C ASN A 12 -16.36 -11.61 12.05
N ARG A 13 -17.22 -11.38 13.05
CA ARG A 13 -18.36 -10.46 12.93
C ARG A 13 -17.94 -9.03 12.64
N HIS A 14 -16.83 -8.56 13.21
CA HIS A 14 -16.33 -7.21 12.97
C HIS A 14 -15.69 -7.09 11.58
N LEU A 15 -14.95 -8.12 11.15
CA LEU A 15 -14.36 -8.20 9.81
C LEU A 15 -15.43 -8.23 8.71
N GLU A 16 -16.49 -9.03 8.88
CA GLU A 16 -17.61 -9.11 7.93
C GLU A 16 -18.43 -7.81 7.88
N ALA A 17 -18.52 -7.09 8.99
CA ALA A 17 -19.20 -5.80 9.06
C ALA A 17 -18.34 -4.63 8.57
N GLY A 18 -17.08 -4.85 8.17
CA GLY A 18 -16.14 -3.80 7.78
C GLY A 18 -15.82 -2.83 8.93
N LYS A 19 -16.01 -3.26 10.18
CA LYS A 19 -15.78 -2.43 11.38
C LYS A 19 -14.40 -2.73 11.95
N SER A 20 -13.74 -1.67 12.40
CA SER A 20 -12.49 -1.75 13.16
C SER A 20 -12.61 -2.76 14.29
N LEU A 21 -11.62 -3.65 14.42
CA LEU A 21 -11.58 -4.58 15.53
C LEU A 21 -11.51 -3.83 16.87
N PRO A 22 -12.29 -4.23 17.88
CA PRO A 22 -12.19 -3.73 19.24
C PRO A 22 -10.75 -3.76 19.74
N GLU A 23 -10.37 -2.75 20.52
CA GLU A 23 -9.00 -2.56 21.02
C GLU A 23 -8.42 -3.82 21.68
N LYS A 24 -9.23 -4.54 22.46
CA LYS A 24 -8.87 -5.83 23.07
C LYS A 24 -8.39 -6.90 22.09
N TYR A 25 -8.87 -6.91 20.84
CA TYR A 25 -8.44 -7.85 19.80
C TYR A 25 -7.35 -7.27 18.89
N ARG A 26 -7.22 -5.95 18.86
CA ARG A 26 -6.21 -5.24 18.05
C ARG A 26 -4.78 -5.56 18.52
N PHE A 27 -4.60 -5.75 19.83
CA PHE A 27 -3.33 -6.16 20.43
C PHE A 27 -3.04 -7.66 20.31
N LEU A 28 -4.06 -8.51 20.06
CA LEU A 28 -3.89 -9.96 19.92
C LEU A 28 -3.34 -10.39 18.55
N LEU A 29 -3.33 -9.48 17.56
CA LEU A 29 -2.64 -9.68 16.27
C LEU A 29 -1.13 -9.41 16.35
N PHE A 30 -0.63 -8.91 17.49
CA PHE A 30 0.78 -8.70 17.77
C PHE A 30 1.19 -9.58 18.96
N GLU A 31 1.51 -10.86 18.72
CA GLU A 31 2.19 -11.65 19.76
C GLU A 31 3.63 -11.16 19.92
N ASP A 32 3.90 -10.43 21.01
CA ASP A 32 5.25 -10.23 21.52
C ASP A 32 5.77 -11.57 22.07
N LYS A 33 6.44 -12.36 21.23
CA LYS A 33 7.15 -13.56 21.69
C LYS A 33 8.35 -13.15 22.53
N LYS A 34 8.21 -13.11 23.86
CA LYS A 34 9.32 -12.95 24.82
C LYS A 34 10.22 -14.19 24.87
N GLY A 35 11.18 -14.26 23.93
CA GLY A 35 12.38 -15.10 24.05
C GLY A 35 13.41 -14.47 25.00
N LYS A 36 13.95 -15.28 25.93
CA LYS A 36 15.05 -14.91 26.82
C LYS A 36 16.37 -14.93 26.04
N GLY A 37 16.84 -13.75 25.67
CA GLY A 37 18.12 -13.43 25.02
C GLY A 37 18.04 -11.96 24.63
N LYS A 38 19.13 -11.17 24.72
CA LYS A 38 19.16 -9.72 24.43
C LYS A 38 18.21 -9.36 23.26
N LYS A 39 17.01 -8.86 23.56
CA LYS A 39 16.01 -8.58 22.54
C LYS A 39 16.33 -7.23 21.92
N GLN A 40 16.89 -7.25 20.72
CA GLN A 40 16.74 -6.13 19.81
C GLN A 40 15.25 -5.95 19.56
N ASN A 41 14.71 -4.77 19.84
CA ASN A 41 13.33 -4.49 19.49
C ASN A 41 13.24 -4.45 17.95
N SER A 42 12.18 -5.02 17.39
CA SER A 42 12.01 -5.10 15.93
C SER A 42 10.58 -4.82 15.51
N ILE A 43 10.44 -4.35 14.28
CA ILE A 43 9.16 -4.01 13.65
C ILE A 43 9.04 -4.69 12.28
N ALA A 44 7.83 -5.12 11.94
CA ALA A 44 7.48 -5.55 10.60
C ALA A 44 6.11 -4.98 10.24
N ILE A 45 5.93 -4.67 8.95
CA ILE A 45 4.69 -4.09 8.41
C ILE A 45 4.02 -5.12 7.52
N GLU A 46 2.70 -5.22 7.60
CA GLU A 46 1.90 -6.13 6.78
C GLU A 46 0.77 -5.36 6.10
N LEU A 47 0.67 -5.48 4.77
CA LEU A 47 -0.46 -4.99 4.00
C LEU A 47 -1.64 -5.94 4.18
N THR A 48 -2.76 -5.40 4.65
CA THR A 48 -3.97 -6.18 4.94
C THR A 48 -5.10 -5.89 3.96
N ASP A 49 -5.16 -4.68 3.41
CA ASP A 49 -6.17 -4.27 2.45
C ASP A 49 -5.70 -3.07 1.60
N PHE A 50 -6.24 -2.95 0.39
CA PHE A 50 -6.03 -1.83 -0.52
C PHE A 50 -7.28 -1.62 -1.38
N SER A 51 -7.79 -0.39 -1.37
CA SER A 51 -8.99 -0.02 -2.13
C SER A 51 -8.69 1.14 -3.07
N VAL A 52 -9.15 1.02 -4.30
CA VAL A 52 -9.05 2.03 -5.35
C VAL A 52 -10.44 2.60 -5.63
N PHE A 53 -10.58 3.92 -5.68
CA PHE A 53 -11.87 4.58 -5.87
C PHE A 53 -11.96 5.43 -7.14
N TYR A 54 -10.89 5.53 -7.93
CA TYR A 54 -10.90 6.31 -9.16
C TYR A 54 -11.46 5.50 -10.35
N SER A 55 -11.84 6.24 -11.40
CA SER A 55 -12.15 5.68 -12.72
C SER A 55 -11.16 6.27 -13.73
N GLN A 56 -10.71 5.45 -14.66
CA GLN A 56 -9.78 5.83 -15.72
C GLN A 56 -10.25 5.23 -17.03
N ASP A 57 -10.30 6.05 -18.08
CA ASP A 57 -10.70 5.62 -19.42
C ASP A 57 -12.11 5.01 -19.54
N ALA A 58 -12.96 5.15 -18.52
CA ALA A 58 -14.29 4.52 -18.45
C ALA A 58 -15.39 5.29 -19.18
N VAL A 59 -15.26 6.61 -19.32
CA VAL A 59 -16.27 7.46 -19.96
C VAL A 59 -16.36 7.11 -21.44
N ASP A 60 -17.56 6.75 -21.91
CA ASP A 60 -17.87 6.35 -23.29
C ASP A 60 -16.99 5.25 -23.87
N ALA A 61 -16.38 4.43 -23.02
CA ALA A 61 -15.43 3.39 -23.44
C ALA A 61 -16.05 2.38 -24.40
N ASP A 62 -17.31 2.00 -24.18
CA ASP A 62 -18.06 1.06 -25.02
C ASP A 62 -18.35 1.64 -26.42
N SER A 63 -18.70 2.92 -26.47
CA SER A 63 -19.07 3.65 -27.69
C SER A 63 -17.84 3.93 -28.56
N ASN A 64 -16.71 4.28 -27.92
CA ASN A 64 -15.46 4.60 -28.59
C ASN A 64 -14.66 3.36 -29.04
N LEU A 65 -15.05 2.16 -28.57
CA LEU A 65 -14.38 0.92 -28.95
C LEU A 65 -14.80 0.46 -30.35
N LYS A 66 -13.82 0.36 -31.26
CA LYS A 66 -14.02 -0.18 -32.62
C LYS A 66 -14.31 -1.68 -32.58
N ASN A 67 -15.03 -2.19 -33.58
CA ASN A 67 -15.33 -3.63 -33.67
C ASN A 67 -14.05 -4.47 -33.74
N LYS A 68 -14.08 -5.67 -33.15
CA LYS A 68 -12.93 -6.58 -33.00
C LYS A 68 -11.75 -6.02 -32.18
N LYS A 69 -11.99 -5.05 -31.30
CA LYS A 69 -10.95 -4.50 -30.39
C LYS A 69 -11.31 -4.75 -28.93
N SER A 70 -10.29 -4.69 -28.09
CA SER A 70 -10.41 -4.71 -26.63
C SER A 70 -9.63 -3.56 -26.01
N LYS A 71 -10.13 -3.03 -24.89
CA LYS A 71 -9.47 -2.00 -24.08
C LYS A 71 -9.63 -2.36 -22.60
N VAL A 72 -8.61 -2.09 -21.80
CA VAL A 72 -8.70 -2.18 -20.33
C VAL A 72 -9.01 -0.78 -19.81
N ILE A 73 -9.96 -0.70 -18.90
CA ILE A 73 -10.39 0.53 -18.24
C ILE A 73 -10.46 0.30 -16.72
N VAL A 74 -10.52 1.38 -15.96
CA VAL A 74 -10.89 1.34 -14.55
C VAL A 74 -12.28 1.98 -14.40
N ASP A 75 -13.27 1.18 -14.01
CA ASP A 75 -14.64 1.65 -13.78
C ASP A 75 -14.98 1.47 -12.30
N LYS A 76 -15.11 2.59 -11.57
CA LYS A 76 -15.47 2.63 -10.13
C LYS A 76 -14.58 1.73 -9.27
N GLY A 77 -13.26 1.81 -9.45
CA GLY A 77 -12.31 1.00 -8.68
C GLY A 77 -12.25 -0.47 -9.08
N LYS A 78 -12.74 -0.84 -10.28
CA LYS A 78 -12.61 -2.19 -10.84
C LYS A 78 -11.86 -2.12 -12.17
N GLU A 79 -10.83 -2.94 -12.31
CA GLU A 79 -10.17 -3.12 -13.61
C GLU A 79 -11.07 -3.99 -14.48
N VAL A 80 -11.54 -3.42 -15.59
CA VAL A 80 -12.47 -4.07 -16.51
C VAL A 80 -11.88 -4.08 -17.91
N LYS A 81 -11.79 -5.26 -18.50
CA LYS A 81 -11.52 -5.44 -19.92
C LYS A 81 -12.83 -5.37 -20.69
N ILE A 82 -12.96 -4.36 -21.53
CA ILE A 82 -14.05 -4.23 -22.50
C ILE A 82 -13.57 -4.82 -23.81
N SER A 83 -14.37 -5.70 -24.42
CA SER A 83 -14.12 -6.24 -25.76
C SER A 83 -15.37 -6.09 -26.62
N LYS A 84 -15.18 -5.79 -27.91
CA LYS A 84 -16.27 -5.67 -28.88
C LYS A 84 -16.09 -6.70 -29.99
N ASP A 85 -17.13 -7.48 -30.27
CA ASP A 85 -17.09 -8.52 -31.29
C ASP A 85 -17.26 -7.94 -32.72
N LYS A 86 -17.53 -8.82 -33.69
CA LYS A 86 -17.76 -8.42 -35.09
C LYS A 86 -19.11 -7.75 -35.28
N ASP A 87 -20.10 -8.19 -34.52
CA ASP A 87 -21.51 -7.80 -34.60
C ASP A 87 -21.82 -6.54 -33.77
N GLY A 88 -20.81 -6.05 -33.04
CA GLY A 88 -20.88 -4.83 -32.24
C GLY A 88 -21.31 -5.08 -30.79
N ILE A 89 -21.45 -6.34 -30.37
CA ILE A 89 -21.78 -6.71 -28.99
C ILE A 89 -20.56 -6.46 -28.11
N VAL A 90 -20.79 -5.74 -27.01
CA VAL A 90 -19.78 -5.39 -26.02
C VAL A 90 -19.83 -6.37 -24.86
N SER A 91 -18.69 -6.96 -24.53
CA SER A 91 -18.48 -7.81 -23.35
C SER A 91 -17.56 -7.10 -22.35
N ARG A 92 -17.90 -7.15 -21.06
CA ARG A 92 -17.09 -6.60 -19.98
C ARG A 92 -16.61 -7.73 -19.05
N GLU A 93 -15.31 -7.83 -18.83
CA GLU A 93 -14.68 -8.83 -17.96
C GLU A 93 -13.91 -8.13 -16.85
N VAL A 94 -14.20 -8.45 -15.58
CA VAL A 94 -13.45 -7.91 -14.43
C VAL A 94 -12.15 -8.67 -14.26
N LEU A 95 -11.02 -7.97 -14.29
CA LEU A 95 -9.69 -8.56 -14.20
C LEU A 95 -9.19 -8.67 -12.74
N THR A 96 -9.51 -7.70 -11.90
CA THR A 96 -9.13 -7.68 -10.48
C THR A 96 -10.06 -8.55 -9.65
N LYS A 97 -9.54 -9.67 -9.14
CA LYS A 97 -10.32 -10.61 -8.29
C LYS A 97 -10.03 -10.42 -6.81
N LYS A 98 -8.79 -10.07 -6.48
CA LYS A 98 -8.31 -9.80 -5.12
C LYS A 98 -7.78 -8.38 -5.04
N TRP A 99 -7.86 -7.75 -3.87
CA TRP A 99 -7.32 -6.40 -3.66
C TRP A 99 -5.83 -6.32 -3.99
N THR A 100 -5.07 -7.39 -3.73
CA THR A 100 -3.64 -7.45 -4.04
C THR A 100 -3.35 -7.29 -5.53
N ASP A 101 -4.29 -7.65 -6.41
CA ASP A 101 -4.11 -7.58 -7.87
C ASP A 101 -3.89 -6.14 -8.35
N TRP A 102 -4.33 -5.16 -7.55
CA TRP A 102 -4.10 -3.74 -7.80
C TRP A 102 -2.68 -3.29 -7.50
N ILE A 103 -1.93 -4.02 -6.69
CA ILE A 103 -0.62 -3.59 -6.21
C ILE A 103 0.47 -4.18 -7.10
N ASN A 104 1.23 -3.30 -7.72
CA ASN A 104 2.40 -3.68 -8.51
C ASN A 104 3.67 -3.64 -7.66
N TYR A 105 3.80 -2.62 -6.82
CA TYR A 105 4.96 -2.35 -5.99
C TYR A 105 4.54 -1.76 -4.66
N TRP A 106 5.22 -2.10 -3.58
CA TRP A 106 5.11 -1.35 -2.34
C TRP A 106 6.44 -1.35 -1.58
N SER A 107 6.62 -0.33 -0.74
CA SER A 107 7.83 -0.11 0.03
C SER A 107 7.53 0.46 1.41
N VAL A 108 8.49 0.26 2.30
CA VAL A 108 8.46 0.69 3.69
C VAL A 108 9.74 1.46 3.99
N ASP A 109 9.55 2.56 4.71
CA ASP A 109 10.59 3.30 5.40
C ASP A 109 10.23 3.24 6.89
N PHE A 110 11.08 2.60 7.68
CA PHE A 110 10.81 2.33 9.09
C PHE A 110 11.11 3.55 9.99
N ASP A 111 11.77 4.58 9.48
CA ASP A 111 12.04 5.83 10.19
C ASP A 111 11.99 7.04 9.24
N PHE A 112 10.78 7.38 8.79
CA PHE A 112 10.55 8.43 7.79
C PHE A 112 11.09 9.81 8.20
N GLU A 113 11.24 10.08 9.49
CA GLU A 113 11.76 11.38 9.97
C GLU A 113 13.29 11.40 10.09
N SER A 114 13.99 10.32 9.71
CA SER A 114 15.45 10.19 9.78
C SER A 114 16.17 11.26 8.95
N LYS A 115 15.59 11.65 7.81
CA LYS A 115 16.26 12.44 6.77
C LYS A 115 15.38 13.54 6.22
N ARG A 116 15.73 14.78 6.57
CA ARG A 116 15.08 15.98 6.04
C ARG A 116 15.38 16.16 4.55
N GLU A 117 14.37 16.56 3.79
CA GLU A 117 14.54 16.92 2.38
C GLU A 117 15.11 18.34 2.26
N ILE A 118 16.36 18.46 1.81
CA ILE A 118 17.07 19.74 1.72
C ILE A 118 17.27 20.08 0.25
N LEU A 119 16.83 21.28 -0.15
CA LEU A 119 17.06 21.85 -1.47
C LEU A 119 18.21 22.85 -1.43
N ARG A 120 19.00 22.87 -2.50
CA ARG A 120 20.03 23.88 -2.73
C ARG A 120 19.46 24.98 -3.60
N VAL A 121 19.18 26.13 -3.00
CA VAL A 121 18.59 27.29 -3.67
C VAL A 121 19.66 28.35 -3.85
N ARG A 122 19.74 28.95 -5.05
CA ARG A 122 20.64 30.07 -5.28
C ARG A 122 19.93 31.37 -4.87
N ASN A 123 20.49 32.09 -3.92
CA ASN A 123 20.01 33.38 -3.50
C ASN A 123 20.20 34.40 -4.64
N ALA A 124 19.12 35.06 -5.06
CA ALA A 124 19.13 35.97 -6.20
C ALA A 124 19.86 37.29 -5.92
N GLU A 125 20.00 37.67 -4.64
CA GLU A 125 20.65 38.91 -4.21
C GLU A 125 22.14 38.72 -3.90
N SER A 126 22.50 37.65 -3.18
CA SER A 126 23.91 37.36 -2.83
C SER A 126 24.63 36.49 -3.85
N GLY A 127 23.90 35.74 -4.69
CA GLY A 127 24.46 34.77 -5.64
C GLY A 127 24.95 33.47 -5.01
N GLU A 128 24.91 33.36 -3.68
CA GLU A 128 25.33 32.19 -2.90
C GLU A 128 24.30 31.05 -2.96
N ILE A 129 24.76 29.82 -2.72
CA ILE A 129 23.89 28.64 -2.64
C ILE A 129 23.58 28.39 -1.17
N GLU A 130 22.31 28.43 -0.82
CA GLU A 130 21.80 28.14 0.51
C GLU A 130 21.10 26.77 0.53
N GLU A 131 21.26 26.04 1.63
CA GLU A 131 20.55 24.80 1.90
C GLU A 131 19.29 25.10 2.71
N VAL A 132 18.14 24.85 2.11
CA VAL A 132 16.82 25.13 2.70
C VAL A 132 16.08 23.82 2.87
N TRP A 133 15.65 23.54 4.12
CA TRP A 133 14.75 22.42 4.39
C TRP A 133 13.37 22.74 3.80
N THR A 134 12.80 21.80 3.06
CA THR A 134 11.47 21.96 2.44
C THR A 134 10.31 21.85 3.43
N GLY A 135 10.58 21.36 4.64
CA GLY A 135 9.55 20.95 5.60
C GLY A 135 9.11 19.49 5.45
N ASP A 136 9.62 18.79 4.43
CA ASP A 136 9.33 17.38 4.17
C ASP A 136 10.56 16.49 4.46
N TYR A 137 10.37 15.18 4.37
CA TYR A 137 11.39 14.17 4.60
C TYR A 137 11.61 13.29 3.37
N VAL A 138 12.84 12.81 3.21
CA VAL A 138 13.22 11.92 2.12
C VAL A 138 12.76 10.50 2.47
N PHE A 139 11.92 9.92 1.63
CA PHE A 139 11.57 8.51 1.72
C PHE A 139 12.77 7.64 1.33
N GLU A 140 13.34 6.90 2.28
CA GLU A 140 14.60 6.17 2.08
C GLU A 140 14.42 4.77 1.49
N ASN A 141 13.18 4.27 1.39
CA ASN A 141 12.86 2.98 0.78
C ASN A 141 13.72 1.82 1.34
N GLU A 142 13.66 1.62 2.65
CA GLU A 142 14.49 0.63 3.35
C GLU A 142 14.10 -0.81 3.03
N TRP A 143 12.83 -1.05 2.66
CA TRP A 143 12.34 -2.35 2.23
C TRP A 143 11.30 -2.21 1.12
N GLN A 144 11.26 -3.15 0.18
CA GLN A 144 10.30 -3.16 -0.92
C GLN A 144 9.91 -4.57 -1.37
N SER A 145 8.72 -4.70 -1.94
CA SER A 145 8.27 -5.88 -2.69
C SER A 145 7.54 -5.46 -3.96
N PHE A 146 7.75 -6.21 -5.04
CA PHE A 146 7.19 -5.90 -6.35
C PHE A 146 6.92 -7.16 -7.16
N ARG A 147 5.94 -7.06 -8.05
CA ARG A 147 5.63 -8.10 -9.03
C ARG A 147 6.56 -7.98 -10.23
N THR A 148 6.91 -9.11 -10.81
CA THR A 148 7.62 -9.18 -12.09
C THR A 148 6.75 -9.83 -13.17
N LYS A 149 7.16 -9.70 -14.44
CA LYS A 149 6.48 -10.40 -15.54
C LYS A 149 6.50 -11.92 -15.38
N LYS A 150 7.54 -12.46 -14.74
CA LYS A 150 7.75 -13.90 -14.53
C LYS A 150 7.08 -14.39 -13.25
N ASP A 151 7.22 -13.63 -12.17
CA ASP A 151 6.62 -13.93 -10.88
C ASP A 151 5.61 -12.85 -10.51
N ARG A 152 4.34 -13.26 -10.48
CA ARG A 152 3.23 -12.39 -10.10
C ARG A 152 2.94 -12.45 -8.61
N SER A 153 3.73 -13.14 -7.78
CA SER A 153 3.55 -13.09 -6.33
C SER A 153 3.94 -11.73 -5.77
N LEU A 154 3.35 -11.35 -4.63
CA LEU A 154 3.69 -10.14 -3.90
C LEU A 154 3.83 -10.51 -2.43
N GLU A 155 4.96 -10.14 -1.82
CA GLU A 155 5.16 -10.33 -0.38
C GLU A 155 4.38 -9.24 0.35
N LEU A 156 3.38 -9.65 1.14
CA LEU A 156 2.50 -8.70 1.83
C LEU A 156 3.06 -8.26 3.19
N LYS A 157 4.16 -8.87 3.64
CA LYS A 157 4.79 -8.60 4.93
C LYS A 157 6.25 -8.24 4.73
N SER A 158 6.71 -7.19 5.40
CA SER A 158 8.10 -6.80 5.36
C SER A 158 8.98 -7.75 6.17
N ALA A 159 10.29 -7.73 5.88
CA ALA A 159 11.27 -8.26 6.81
C ALA A 159 11.18 -7.54 8.17
N PHE A 160 11.60 -8.23 9.23
CA PHE A 160 11.73 -7.61 10.55
C PHE A 160 12.93 -6.66 10.54
N MET A 161 12.68 -5.40 10.84
CA MET A 161 13.70 -4.37 10.98
C MET A 161 14.02 -4.17 12.46
N GLU A 162 15.30 -4.28 12.82
CA GLU A 162 15.78 -3.98 14.16
C GLU A 162 15.85 -2.48 14.39
N CYS A 163 15.45 -2.03 15.58
CA CYS A 163 15.27 -0.62 15.82
C CYS A 163 15.32 -0.25 17.30
N ILE A 164 15.77 0.97 17.58
CA ILE A 164 15.97 1.47 18.95
C ILE A 164 14.61 1.77 19.59
N PRO A 165 14.32 1.35 20.84
CA PRO A 165 13.05 1.66 21.49
C PRO A 165 12.71 3.15 21.46
N GLY A 166 11.46 3.46 21.16
CA GLY A 166 11.00 4.83 21.00
C GLY A 166 9.83 4.98 20.04
N ARG A 167 9.32 6.21 19.96
CA ARG A 167 8.33 6.60 18.95
C ARG A 167 9.03 6.87 17.64
N ARG A 168 8.47 6.38 16.55
CA ARG A 168 8.90 6.74 15.19
C ARG A 168 7.75 6.71 14.21
N LYS A 169 7.98 7.30 13.04
CA LYS A 169 7.03 7.33 11.94
C LYS A 169 7.48 6.38 10.86
N VAL A 170 6.66 5.37 10.57
CA VAL A 170 6.86 4.44 9.47
C VAL A 170 6.08 4.94 8.28
N ALA A 171 6.73 5.17 7.15
CA ALA A 171 6.05 5.49 5.90
C ALA A 171 5.89 4.22 5.05
N VAL A 172 4.70 4.00 4.54
CA VAL A 172 4.38 2.92 3.61
C VAL A 172 3.93 3.54 2.31
N LYS A 173 4.63 3.23 1.22
CA LYS A 173 4.26 3.66 -0.14
C LYS A 173 3.79 2.46 -0.94
N VAL A 174 2.62 2.58 -1.56
CA VAL A 174 2.03 1.57 -2.44
C VAL A 174 1.86 2.18 -3.82
N VAL A 175 2.27 1.46 -4.86
CA VAL A 175 2.13 1.84 -6.26
C VAL A 175 1.23 0.82 -6.94
N ASP A 176 0.16 1.33 -7.54
CA ASP A 176 -0.82 0.50 -8.23
C ASP A 176 -0.34 0.03 -9.62
N ILE A 177 -1.10 -0.85 -10.27
CA ILE A 177 -0.82 -1.36 -11.62
C ILE A 177 -0.86 -0.29 -12.72
N PHE A 178 -1.41 0.88 -12.44
CA PHE A 178 -1.44 2.04 -13.34
C PHE A 178 -0.32 3.05 -13.04
N GLY A 179 0.49 2.80 -12.00
CA GLY A 179 1.63 3.63 -11.62
C GLY A 179 1.27 4.78 -10.67
N ASN A 180 0.04 4.85 -10.16
CA ASN A 180 -0.29 5.84 -9.14
C ASN A 180 0.29 5.41 -7.80
N ASP A 181 1.03 6.29 -7.14
CA ASP A 181 1.54 6.04 -5.81
C ASP A 181 0.64 6.65 -4.73
N THR A 182 0.57 5.97 -3.59
CA THR A 182 -0.11 6.44 -2.38
C THR A 182 0.81 6.16 -1.20
N MET A 183 1.03 7.17 -0.37
CA MET A 183 1.83 7.04 0.84
C MET A 183 0.95 7.18 2.08
N LYS A 184 1.25 6.38 3.11
CA LYS A 184 0.65 6.50 4.43
C LYS A 184 1.73 6.48 5.49
N ILE A 185 1.67 7.43 6.42
CA ILE A 185 2.57 7.51 7.56
C ILE A 185 1.83 6.95 8.78
N ILE A 186 2.52 6.10 9.54
CA ILE A 186 1.99 5.39 10.71
C ILE A 186 2.94 5.66 11.87
N GLU A 187 2.42 6.24 12.95
CA GLU A 187 3.18 6.39 14.18
C GLU A 187 3.17 5.07 14.95
N VAL A 188 4.36 4.59 15.32
CA VAL A 188 4.55 3.34 16.05
C VAL A 188 5.45 3.58 17.25
N THR A 189 5.20 2.86 18.34
CA THR A 189 6.09 2.81 19.50
C THR A 189 6.62 1.39 19.60
N VAL A 190 7.94 1.26 19.63
CA VAL A 190 8.67 -0.02 19.68
C VAL A 190 9.42 -0.17 20.99
#